data_AF-A0A5C4IZS1-F1
#
_entry.id   AF-A0A5C4IZS1-F1
#
_cell.length_a   1.000
_cell.length_b   1.000
_cell.length_c   1.000
_cell.angle_alpha   90.00
_cell.angle_beta   90.00
_cell.angle_gamma   90.00
#
_symmetry.space_group_name_H-M   'P 1'
#
loop_
_entity.id
_entity.type
_entity.pdbx_description
1 polymer ?
#
loop_
_entity_poly.entity_id
_entity_poly.type
_entity_poly.pdbx_seq_one_letter_code
_entity_poly.pdbx_strand_id
1 'polypeptide(L)'
;MNLAALIVTSDPALADGLLRLAAAADAHAEVAYGTDEARAAWTWPALILVGADVAEDVASAGLQRRPGVVLVTGDGATSEAYRLAVEAGAQDVAALPDHEDWLINAFAQATEPEGGWATTLCVVGSRGGAGASVLATALGLAAAGQGLRTLLVDADPFGGGVDLMLGLEEHEGIRWHDLAERRGRLSTATLRETLPRCGDLSVLSWRRGEPVPVSDDAARSLFDAAVRGFDLVIVDVPRYPGNVGRAALRSADVTFLLVPAEVRATVAADGLAAALRRHSSDVRLVVQGPAPGGLTTDAVVHALDLPSAGSFERDRRLPAAIDEGGLERACRRGPLAEFCTGVLADLALQPYAYREEAAA
;
A
#
# COMPACT_ATOMS: atom_id res chain seq x y z
N MET A 1 23.83 9.33 -11.20
CA MET A 1 22.56 9.91 -10.74
C MET A 1 21.53 9.54 -11.78
N ASN A 2 20.49 8.78 -11.42
CA ASN A 2 19.44 8.43 -12.38
C ASN A 2 18.64 9.68 -12.71
N LEU A 3 18.32 9.86 -13.99
CA LEU A 3 17.45 10.93 -14.47
C LEU A 3 16.04 10.69 -13.94
N ALA A 4 15.58 11.51 -13.00
CA ALA A 4 14.26 11.36 -12.37
C ALA A 4 13.15 11.85 -13.29
N ALA A 5 13.39 12.98 -13.98
CA ALA A 5 12.39 13.61 -14.84
C ALA A 5 12.98 14.11 -16.16
N LEU A 6 12.17 14.08 -17.21
CA LEU A 6 12.46 14.74 -18.49
C LEU A 6 11.42 15.84 -18.75
N ILE A 7 11.90 17.05 -19.03
CA ILE A 7 11.09 18.21 -19.39
C ILE A 7 11.19 18.39 -20.91
N VAL A 8 10.08 18.32 -21.62
CA VAL A 8 10.02 18.46 -23.08
C VAL A 8 9.27 19.74 -23.39
N THR A 9 9.98 20.79 -23.79
CA THR A 9 9.39 22.08 -24.15
C THR A 9 10.40 22.89 -24.98
N SER A 10 9.89 23.70 -25.89
CA SER A 10 10.66 24.72 -26.60
C SER A 10 10.58 26.09 -25.91
N ASP A 11 9.71 26.25 -24.91
CA ASP A 11 9.58 27.47 -24.11
C ASP A 11 10.64 27.51 -22.99
N PRO A 12 11.65 28.40 -23.07
CA PRO A 12 12.67 28.52 -22.04
C PRO A 12 12.12 28.99 -20.68
N ALA A 13 11.03 29.76 -20.66
CA ALA A 13 10.44 30.24 -19.41
C ALA A 13 9.76 29.09 -18.65
N LEU A 14 9.08 28.20 -19.37
CA LEU A 14 8.50 26.99 -18.81
C LEU A 14 9.59 26.02 -18.32
N ALA A 15 10.64 25.81 -19.12
CA ALA A 15 11.77 24.98 -18.74
C ALA A 15 12.43 25.47 -17.44
N ASP A 16 12.75 26.77 -17.34
CA ASP A 16 13.33 27.37 -16.14
C ASP A 16 12.39 27.24 -14.93
N GLY A 17 11.08 27.42 -15.13
CA GLY A 17 10.08 27.21 -14.09
C GLY A 17 10.11 25.79 -13.54
N LEU A 18 10.06 24.79 -14.42
CA LEU A 18 10.06 23.37 -14.05
C LEU A 18 11.39 22.92 -13.43
N LEU A 19 12.53 23.42 -13.92
CA LEU A 19 13.83 23.16 -13.32
C LEU A 19 13.95 23.72 -11.89
N ARG A 20 13.35 24.90 -11.61
CA ARG A 20 13.28 25.43 -10.24
C ARG A 20 12.45 24.53 -9.32
N LEU A 21 11.34 23.98 -9.80
CA LEU A 21 10.51 23.05 -9.03
C LEU A 21 11.22 21.70 -8.80
N ALA A 22 11.94 21.20 -9.81
CA ALA A 22 12.78 20.00 -9.68
C ALA A 22 13.85 20.17 -8.60
N ALA A 23 14.54 21.33 -8.60
CA ALA A 23 15.54 21.65 -7.60
C ALA A 23 14.95 21.74 -6.18
N ALA A 24 13.73 22.27 -6.04
CA ALA A 24 13.02 22.30 -4.75
C ALA A 24 12.69 20.88 -4.21
N ALA A 25 12.58 19.90 -5.11
CA ALA A 25 12.32 18.49 -4.80
C ALA A 25 13.59 17.62 -4.72
N ASP A 26 14.78 18.21 -4.82
CA ASP A 26 16.07 17.49 -4.95
C ASP A 26 16.07 16.46 -6.09
N ALA A 27 15.35 16.77 -7.19
CA ALA A 27 15.18 15.89 -8.33
C ALA A 27 16.11 16.28 -9.50
N HIS A 28 16.80 15.29 -10.05
CA HIS A 28 17.58 15.47 -11.26
C HIS A 28 16.67 15.44 -12.49
N ALA A 29 16.54 16.59 -13.17
CA ALA A 29 15.75 16.75 -14.38
C ALA A 29 16.60 17.26 -15.55
N GLU A 30 16.33 16.77 -16.75
CA GLU A 30 16.92 17.25 -18.01
C GLU A 30 15.85 17.87 -18.90
N VAL A 31 16.26 18.80 -19.75
CA VAL A 31 15.38 19.46 -20.71
C VAL A 31 15.71 18.96 -22.12
N ALA A 32 14.67 18.57 -22.86
CA ALA A 32 14.72 18.26 -24.28
C ALA A 32 13.96 19.33 -25.07
N TYR A 33 14.66 20.02 -25.97
CA TYR A 33 14.11 21.10 -26.79
C TYR A 33 13.54 20.53 -28.10
N GLY A 34 12.54 19.66 -27.96
CA GLY A 34 11.84 19.03 -29.08
C GLY A 34 11.79 17.51 -29.00
N THR A 35 11.09 16.92 -29.97
CA THR A 35 10.74 15.49 -29.95
C THR A 35 11.90 14.56 -30.29
N ASP A 36 12.90 15.02 -31.06
CA ASP A 36 14.08 14.24 -31.40
C ASP A 36 14.99 13.98 -30.19
N GLU A 37 15.25 15.01 -29.37
CA GLU A 37 15.99 14.90 -28.12
C GLU A 37 15.18 14.08 -27.09
N ALA A 38 13.87 14.35 -27.00
CA ALA A 38 13.00 13.65 -26.07
C ALA A 38 12.97 12.14 -26.35
N ARG A 39 12.98 11.72 -27.62
CA ARG A 39 12.92 10.31 -28.03
C ARG A 39 14.06 9.47 -27.45
N ALA A 40 15.26 10.03 -27.30
CA ALA A 40 16.40 9.31 -26.75
C ALA A 40 16.26 9.04 -25.23
N ALA A 41 15.64 9.98 -24.50
CA ALA A 41 15.49 9.91 -23.05
C ALA A 41 14.13 9.36 -22.59
N TRP A 42 13.11 9.30 -23.45
CA TRP A 42 11.70 9.01 -23.12
C TRP A 42 11.44 7.74 -22.29
N THR A 43 12.32 6.74 -22.36
CA THR A 43 12.13 5.44 -21.68
C THR A 43 12.68 5.39 -20.25
N TRP A 44 13.52 6.33 -19.84
CA TRP A 44 14.30 6.18 -18.60
C TRP A 44 13.70 6.88 -17.36
N PRO A 45 13.22 8.13 -17.45
CA PRO A 45 12.66 8.84 -16.30
C PRO A 45 11.30 8.28 -15.89
N ALA A 46 11.01 8.33 -14.58
CA ALA A 46 9.71 8.00 -14.03
C ALA A 46 8.66 9.12 -14.29
N LEU A 47 9.11 10.35 -14.55
CA LEU A 47 8.27 11.51 -14.84
C LEU A 47 8.66 12.18 -16.17
N ILE A 48 7.67 12.47 -17.01
CA ILE A 48 7.84 13.22 -18.26
C ILE A 48 6.87 14.39 -18.26
N LEU A 49 7.41 15.60 -18.34
CA LEU A 49 6.66 16.84 -18.35
C LEU A 49 6.67 17.40 -19.78
N VAL A 50 5.53 17.43 -20.43
CA VAL A 50 5.38 17.92 -21.81
C VAL A 50 4.75 19.30 -21.79
N GLY A 51 5.44 20.31 -22.30
CA GLY A 51 4.88 21.64 -22.48
C GLY A 51 3.77 21.66 -23.53
N ALA A 52 2.73 22.46 -23.30
CA ALA A 52 1.63 22.63 -24.25
C ALA A 52 2.12 23.10 -25.63
N ASP A 53 3.25 23.80 -25.70
CA ASP A 53 3.89 24.31 -26.91
C ASP A 53 4.40 23.20 -27.86
N VAL A 54 4.71 22.01 -27.34
CA VAL A 54 5.24 20.87 -28.11
C VAL A 54 4.32 19.64 -28.06
N ALA A 55 3.13 19.76 -27.48
CA ALA A 55 2.23 18.63 -27.27
C ALA A 55 1.73 17.99 -28.57
N GLU A 56 1.42 18.80 -29.59
CA GLU A 56 1.01 18.31 -30.91
C GLU A 56 2.14 17.58 -31.63
N ASP A 57 3.38 18.07 -31.49
CA ASP A 57 4.56 17.43 -32.05
C ASP A 57 4.84 16.08 -31.38
N VAL A 58 4.71 16.02 -30.05
CA VAL A 58 4.83 14.77 -29.27
C VAL A 58 3.76 13.76 -29.69
N ALA A 59 2.51 14.20 -29.85
CA ALA A 59 1.42 13.36 -30.33
C ALA A 59 1.68 12.82 -31.73
N SER A 60 2.19 13.67 -32.64
CA SER A 60 2.51 13.31 -34.02
C SER A 60 3.75 12.40 -34.13
N ALA A 61 4.71 12.54 -33.22
CA ALA A 61 5.94 11.76 -33.18
C ALA A 61 5.71 10.28 -32.79
N GLY A 62 4.53 9.95 -32.23
CA GLY A 62 4.15 8.59 -31.87
C GLY A 62 5.02 8.00 -30.76
N LEU A 63 5.43 8.83 -29.78
CA LEU A 63 6.22 8.37 -28.63
C LEU A 63 5.42 7.35 -27.80
N GLN A 64 6.12 6.45 -27.11
CA GLN A 64 5.49 5.38 -26.34
C GLN A 64 4.63 5.94 -25.20
N ARG A 65 3.36 5.52 -25.14
CA ARG A 65 2.48 5.82 -24.00
C ARG A 65 2.94 5.04 -22.76
N ARG A 66 3.05 5.74 -21.63
CA ARG A 66 3.45 5.17 -20.35
C ARG A 66 2.86 5.98 -19.18
N PRO A 67 2.78 5.41 -17.98
CA PRO A 67 2.52 6.18 -16.78
C PRO A 67 3.60 7.24 -16.54
N GLY A 68 3.22 8.32 -15.85
CA GLY A 68 4.13 9.42 -15.48
C GLY A 68 4.29 10.51 -16.54
N VAL A 69 3.49 10.51 -17.62
CA VAL A 69 3.46 11.61 -18.60
C VAL A 69 2.44 12.66 -18.16
N VAL A 70 2.85 13.92 -18.07
CA VAL A 70 2.04 15.04 -17.60
C VAL A 70 2.16 16.20 -18.59
N LEU A 71 1.02 16.76 -19.00
CA LEU A 71 1.01 17.98 -19.80
C LEU A 71 1.10 19.22 -18.89
N VAL A 72 2.02 20.14 -19.18
CA VAL A 72 2.19 21.39 -18.43
C VAL A 72 1.81 22.59 -19.31
N THR A 73 0.98 23.49 -18.78
CA THR A 73 0.50 24.68 -19.48
C THR A 73 0.61 25.95 -18.61
N GLY A 74 0.83 27.11 -19.23
CA GLY A 74 0.80 28.41 -18.56
C GLY A 74 -0.57 29.11 -18.59
N ASP A 75 -1.48 28.69 -19.46
CA ASP A 75 -2.75 29.38 -19.74
C ASP A 75 -3.96 28.81 -18.98
N GLY A 76 -3.71 28.00 -17.94
CA GLY A 76 -4.75 27.28 -17.19
C GLY A 76 -5.15 25.94 -17.82
N ALA A 77 -5.84 25.09 -17.05
CA ALA A 77 -6.31 23.78 -17.49
C ALA A 77 -7.60 23.88 -18.33
N THR A 78 -7.48 24.41 -19.55
CA THR A 78 -8.60 24.58 -20.50
C THR A 78 -9.00 23.26 -21.16
N SER A 79 -10.18 23.20 -21.78
CA SER A 79 -10.62 22.03 -22.57
C SER A 79 -9.64 21.65 -23.68
N GLU A 80 -8.91 22.63 -24.21
CA GLU A 80 -7.86 22.41 -25.20
C GLU A 80 -6.64 21.72 -24.60
N ALA A 81 -6.18 22.12 -23.41
CA ALA A 81 -5.10 21.45 -22.70
C ALA A 81 -5.44 19.97 -22.40
N TYR A 82 -6.68 19.68 -21.98
CA TYR A 82 -7.13 18.30 -21.79
C TYR A 82 -7.16 17.49 -23.09
N ARG A 83 -7.56 18.11 -24.21
CA ARG A 83 -7.51 17.46 -25.53
C ARG A 83 -6.07 17.12 -25.92
N LEU A 84 -5.16 18.08 -25.80
CA LEU A 84 -3.73 17.90 -26.10
C LEU A 84 -3.10 16.83 -25.20
N ALA A 85 -3.46 16.79 -23.92
CA ALA A 85 -2.99 15.76 -23.00
C ALA A 85 -3.39 14.35 -23.47
N VAL A 86 -4.64 14.16 -23.88
CA VAL A 86 -5.12 12.86 -24.40
C VAL A 86 -4.40 12.48 -25.69
N GLU A 87 -4.19 13.43 -26.60
CA GLU A 87 -3.47 13.21 -27.87
C GLU A 87 -2.01 12.84 -27.62
N ALA A 88 -1.31 13.54 -26.72
CA ALA A 88 0.07 13.28 -26.31
C ALA A 88 0.23 12.06 -25.38
N GLY A 89 -0.87 11.49 -24.88
CA GLY A 89 -0.85 10.34 -23.96
C GLY A 89 -0.47 10.69 -22.52
N ALA A 90 -0.66 11.94 -22.11
CA ALA A 90 -0.50 12.40 -20.73
C ALA A 90 -1.64 11.89 -19.82
N GLN A 91 -1.29 11.50 -18.60
CA GLN A 91 -2.23 11.05 -17.58
C GLN A 91 -2.87 12.23 -16.83
N ASP A 92 -2.10 13.29 -16.64
CA ASP A 92 -2.48 14.47 -15.87
C ASP A 92 -2.17 15.77 -16.63
N VAL A 93 -2.85 16.85 -16.25
CA VAL A 93 -2.62 18.21 -16.73
C VAL A 93 -2.28 19.09 -15.54
N ALA A 94 -1.15 19.81 -15.60
CA ALA A 94 -0.72 20.77 -14.59
C ALA A 94 -0.65 22.17 -15.20
N ALA A 95 -1.36 23.13 -14.60
CA ALA A 95 -1.29 24.53 -15.00
C ALA A 95 -0.42 25.34 -14.03
N LEU A 96 0.58 26.05 -14.54
CA LEU A 96 1.40 26.95 -13.74
C LEU A 96 0.80 28.36 -13.71
N PRO A 97 0.87 29.08 -12.57
CA PRO A 97 1.51 28.69 -11.30
C PRO A 97 0.62 27.82 -10.39
N ASP A 98 -0.64 27.59 -10.74
CA ASP A 98 -1.63 26.97 -9.85
C ASP A 98 -1.26 25.57 -9.32
N HIS A 99 -0.42 24.82 -10.04
CA HIS A 99 -0.02 23.45 -9.73
C HIS A 99 1.45 23.29 -9.34
N GLU A 100 2.15 24.35 -8.93
CA GLU A 100 3.55 24.27 -8.47
C GLU A 100 3.77 23.24 -7.36
N ASP A 101 2.94 23.25 -6.31
CA ASP A 101 3.01 22.28 -5.21
C ASP A 101 2.79 20.85 -5.69
N TRP A 102 1.88 20.64 -6.65
CA TRP A 102 1.63 19.32 -7.22
C TRP A 102 2.83 18.83 -8.03
N LEU A 103 3.49 19.71 -8.80
CA LEU A 103 4.67 19.41 -9.61
C LEU A 103 5.90 19.11 -8.75
N ILE A 104 6.14 19.88 -7.68
CA ILE A 104 7.22 19.59 -6.70
C ILE A 104 7.04 18.16 -6.14
N ASN A 105 5.81 17.78 -5.81
CA ASN A 105 5.50 16.42 -5.36
C ASN A 105 5.66 15.37 -6.47
N ALA A 106 5.38 15.70 -7.73
CA ALA A 106 5.61 14.78 -8.86
C ALA A 106 7.11 14.53 -9.06
N PHE A 107 7.94 15.57 -9.01
CA PHE A 107 9.40 15.43 -9.05
C PHE A 107 9.94 14.59 -7.89
N ALA A 108 9.47 14.82 -6.67
CA ALA A 108 9.88 14.05 -5.49
C ALA A 108 9.49 12.57 -5.59
N GLN A 109 8.37 12.23 -6.27
CA GLN A 109 8.02 10.82 -6.54
C GLN A 109 8.95 10.19 -7.58
N ALA A 110 9.35 10.97 -8.58
CA ALA A 110 10.19 10.47 -9.67
C ALA A 110 11.63 10.13 -9.22
N THR A 111 12.06 10.66 -8.06
CA THR A 111 13.33 10.30 -7.42
C THR A 111 13.22 9.09 -6.52
N GLU A 112 12.02 8.69 -6.10
CA GLU A 112 11.82 7.43 -5.41
C GLU A 112 12.15 6.30 -6.39
N PRO A 113 13.04 5.35 -6.04
CA PRO A 113 13.37 4.24 -6.92
C PRO A 113 12.09 3.49 -7.31
N GLU A 114 11.98 3.06 -8.58
CA GLU A 114 10.86 2.25 -9.11
C GLU A 114 10.81 0.85 -8.45
N GLY A 115 10.82 0.75 -7.12
CA GLY A 115 10.59 -0.49 -6.38
C GLY A 115 9.18 -0.99 -6.66
N GLY A 116 9.02 -2.31 -6.80
CA GLY A 116 7.71 -2.91 -7.04
C GLY A 116 6.68 -2.43 -6.02
N TRP A 117 5.43 -2.26 -6.46
CA TRP A 117 4.33 -1.95 -5.57
C TRP A 117 4.19 -3.04 -4.51
N ALA A 118 4.06 -2.64 -3.25
CA ALA A 118 3.80 -3.56 -2.15
C ALA A 118 2.60 -4.42 -2.48
N THR A 119 2.68 -5.71 -2.19
CA THR A 119 1.46 -6.53 -2.15
C THR A 119 0.62 -6.08 -0.95
N THR A 120 -0.66 -5.82 -1.15
CA THR A 120 -1.58 -5.41 -0.10
C THR A 120 -2.51 -6.55 0.28
N LEU A 121 -2.53 -6.88 1.56
CA LEU A 121 -3.26 -8.00 2.13
C LEU A 121 -4.20 -7.51 3.23
N CYS A 122 -5.49 -7.82 3.11
CA CYS A 122 -6.44 -7.59 4.20
C CYS A 122 -6.70 -8.89 4.96
N VAL A 123 -6.84 -8.80 6.29
CA VAL A 123 -7.29 -9.90 7.13
C VAL A 123 -8.58 -9.51 7.83
N VAL A 124 -9.60 -10.36 7.74
CA VAL A 124 -10.92 -10.15 8.34
C VAL A 124 -11.34 -11.40 9.09
N GLY A 125 -11.84 -11.26 10.32
CA GLY A 125 -12.36 -12.37 11.10
C GLY A 125 -13.86 -12.59 10.90
N SER A 126 -14.31 -13.83 10.69
CA SER A 126 -15.73 -14.15 10.51
C SER A 126 -16.59 -13.87 11.75
N ARG A 127 -15.99 -13.86 12.95
CA ARG A 127 -16.64 -13.53 14.21
C ARG A 127 -15.70 -12.80 15.18
N GLY A 128 -16.26 -12.27 16.27
CA GLY A 128 -15.46 -11.67 17.35
C GLY A 128 -14.55 -12.72 17.95
N GLY A 129 -13.29 -12.36 18.21
CA GLY A 129 -12.29 -13.31 18.75
C GLY A 129 -12.00 -14.49 17.82
N ALA A 130 -12.11 -14.32 16.49
CA ALA A 130 -11.67 -15.32 15.53
C ALA A 130 -10.14 -15.42 15.43
N GLY A 131 -9.41 -14.36 15.83
CA GLY A 131 -7.95 -14.28 15.75
C GLY A 131 -7.42 -13.55 14.52
N ALA A 132 -8.22 -12.68 13.89
CA ALA A 132 -7.82 -11.94 12.68
C ALA A 132 -6.59 -11.06 12.92
N SER A 133 -6.62 -10.26 13.98
CA SER A 133 -5.48 -9.44 14.41
C SER A 133 -4.23 -10.28 14.65
N VAL A 134 -4.37 -11.43 15.33
CA VAL A 134 -3.26 -12.35 15.59
C VAL A 134 -2.67 -12.91 14.29
N LEU A 135 -3.52 -13.29 13.33
CA LEU A 135 -3.07 -13.76 12.02
C LEU A 135 -2.38 -12.64 11.23
N ALA A 136 -2.95 -11.43 11.20
CA ALA A 136 -2.37 -10.27 10.54
C ALA A 136 -0.98 -9.94 11.10
N THR A 137 -0.85 -9.90 12.41
CA THR A 137 0.44 -9.68 13.09
C THR A 137 1.43 -10.82 12.84
N ALA A 138 0.99 -12.08 12.87
CA ALA A 138 1.85 -13.23 12.60
C ALA A 138 2.36 -13.26 11.15
N LEU A 139 1.52 -12.92 10.17
CA LEU A 139 1.95 -12.74 8.78
C LEU A 139 3.00 -11.64 8.67
N GLY A 140 2.79 -10.51 9.36
CA GLY A 140 3.72 -9.39 9.35
C GLY A 140 5.08 -9.75 9.96
N LEU A 141 5.07 -10.46 11.08
CA LEU A 141 6.27 -10.96 11.75
C LEU A 141 7.03 -11.98 10.88
N ALA A 142 6.31 -12.89 10.22
CA ALA A 142 6.90 -13.89 9.33
C ALA A 142 7.55 -13.23 8.10
N ALA A 143 6.89 -12.23 7.51
CA ALA A 143 7.42 -11.48 6.37
C ALA A 143 8.66 -10.66 6.76
N ALA A 144 8.60 -9.93 7.89
CA ALA A 144 9.75 -9.21 8.43
C ALA A 144 10.92 -10.16 8.78
N GLY A 145 10.63 -11.36 9.29
CA GLY A 145 11.63 -12.40 9.51
C GLY A 145 12.31 -12.93 8.23
N GLN A 146 11.70 -12.72 7.07
CA GLN A 146 12.28 -13.01 5.74
C GLN A 146 13.00 -11.79 5.13
N GLY A 147 13.12 -10.68 5.87
CA GLY A 147 13.77 -9.45 5.41
C GLY A 147 12.87 -8.56 4.55
N LEU A 148 11.55 -8.79 4.53
CA LEU A 148 10.60 -7.93 3.83
C LEU A 148 10.25 -6.73 4.70
N ARG A 149 10.34 -5.53 4.12
CA ARG A 149 9.86 -4.31 4.76
C ARG A 149 8.35 -4.39 4.82
N THR A 150 7.79 -4.57 6.01
CA THR A 150 6.38 -4.88 6.17
C THR A 150 5.67 -3.80 6.98
N LEU A 151 4.49 -3.39 6.52
CA LEU A 151 3.61 -2.51 7.27
C LEU A 151 2.39 -3.28 7.76
N LEU A 152 2.12 -3.26 9.07
CA LEU A 152 0.85 -3.70 9.65
C LEU A 152 0.00 -2.48 10.02
N VAL A 153 -1.19 -2.38 9.45
CA VAL A 153 -2.16 -1.32 9.71
C VAL A 153 -3.34 -1.87 10.50
N ASP A 154 -3.62 -1.28 11.66
CA ASP A 154 -4.83 -1.54 12.43
C ASP A 154 -5.98 -0.67 11.92
N ALA A 155 -6.99 -1.27 11.28
CA ALA A 155 -8.17 -0.55 10.82
C ALA A 155 -9.36 -0.66 11.79
N ASP A 156 -9.19 -1.26 12.98
CA ASP A 156 -10.21 -1.34 14.02
C ASP A 156 -9.92 -0.39 15.20
N PRO A 157 -10.53 0.81 15.22
CA PRO A 157 -10.35 1.74 16.32
C PRO A 157 -10.80 1.20 17.69
N PHE A 158 -11.57 0.11 17.72
CA PHE A 158 -12.08 -0.52 18.95
C PHE A 158 -11.49 -1.92 19.19
N GLY A 159 -10.48 -2.33 18.41
CA GLY A 159 -9.91 -3.69 18.43
C GLY A 159 -8.93 -3.98 19.57
N GLY A 160 -8.60 -2.97 20.39
CA GLY A 160 -7.62 -3.07 21.47
C GLY A 160 -6.19 -2.71 21.06
N GLY A 161 -5.92 -2.51 19.76
CA GLY A 161 -4.62 -2.10 19.24
C GLY A 161 -3.71 -3.29 18.96
N VAL A 162 -3.30 -3.45 17.69
CA VAL A 162 -2.35 -4.51 17.31
C VAL A 162 -0.94 -4.34 17.90
N ASP A 163 -0.63 -3.13 18.40
CA ASP A 163 0.64 -2.80 19.04
C ASP A 163 0.83 -3.49 20.40
N LEU A 164 -0.25 -3.74 21.16
CA LEU A 164 -0.17 -4.48 22.43
C LEU A 164 0.41 -5.88 22.26
N MET A 165 -0.01 -6.58 21.19
CA MET A 165 0.45 -7.96 20.95
C MET A 165 1.97 -8.04 20.74
N LEU A 166 2.59 -6.92 20.37
CA LEU A 166 4.01 -6.78 20.08
C LEU A 166 4.79 -6.06 21.20
N GLY A 167 4.13 -5.63 22.28
CA GLY A 167 4.75 -4.81 23.32
C GLY A 167 5.17 -3.42 22.82
N LEU A 168 4.48 -2.89 21.81
CA LEU A 168 4.80 -1.61 21.15
C LEU A 168 3.95 -0.43 21.65
N GLU A 169 3.08 -0.63 22.63
CA GLU A 169 2.12 0.37 23.10
C GLU A 169 2.74 1.61 23.74
N GLU A 170 3.92 1.47 24.35
CA GLU A 170 4.67 2.60 24.92
C GLU A 170 5.70 3.19 23.93
N HIS A 171 5.86 2.60 22.75
CA HIS A 171 6.85 3.08 21.78
C HIS A 171 6.39 4.40 21.14
N GLU A 172 7.27 5.40 21.18
CA GLU A 172 7.09 6.66 20.47
C GLU A 172 6.97 6.43 18.96
N GLY A 173 6.18 7.28 18.30
CA GLY A 173 5.98 7.23 16.86
C GLY A 173 4.58 7.63 16.43
N ILE A 174 4.40 7.78 15.12
CA ILE A 174 3.13 8.18 14.52
C ILE A 174 2.06 7.12 14.78
N ARG A 175 0.86 7.57 15.13
CA ARG A 175 -0.38 6.77 15.23
C ARG A 175 -1.46 7.36 14.34
N TRP A 176 -2.60 6.67 14.21
CA TRP A 176 -3.76 7.20 13.47
C TRP A 176 -4.17 8.60 13.91
N HIS A 177 -4.06 8.90 15.21
CA HIS A 177 -4.34 10.23 15.77
C HIS A 177 -3.50 11.34 15.13
N ASP A 178 -2.23 11.08 14.85
CA ASP A 178 -1.33 12.07 14.23
C ASP A 178 -1.58 12.21 12.72
N LEU A 179 -2.05 11.14 12.07
CA LEU A 179 -2.35 11.13 10.64
C LEU A 179 -3.73 11.70 10.31
N ALA A 180 -4.71 11.57 11.21
CA ALA A 180 -6.08 12.04 10.99
C ALA A 180 -6.16 13.56 10.85
N GLU A 181 -5.32 14.30 11.59
CA GLU A 181 -5.25 15.77 11.53
C GLU A 181 -4.43 16.28 10.35
N ARG A 182 -3.65 15.40 9.73
CA ARG A 182 -2.71 15.74 8.68
C ARG A 182 -3.44 15.94 7.35
N ARG A 183 -3.17 17.07 6.70
CA ARG A 183 -3.63 17.36 5.32
C ARG A 183 -2.47 17.20 4.35
N GLY A 184 -2.75 16.65 3.17
CA GLY A 184 -1.76 16.46 2.11
C GLY A 184 -1.16 15.05 2.04
N ARG A 185 -0.22 14.86 1.11
CA ARG A 185 0.43 13.58 0.84
C ARG A 185 1.39 13.20 1.97
N LEU A 186 1.43 11.91 2.30
CA LEU A 186 2.38 11.33 3.26
C LEU A 186 3.62 10.83 2.50
N SER A 187 4.82 11.21 2.91
CA SER A 187 6.04 10.72 2.28
C SER A 187 6.33 9.29 2.75
N THR A 188 6.85 8.46 1.83
CA THR A 188 7.18 7.05 2.09
C THR A 188 8.29 6.94 3.13
N ALA A 189 9.31 7.79 3.03
CA ALA A 189 10.43 7.87 3.96
C ALA A 189 9.97 8.20 5.39
N THR A 190 9.14 9.24 5.56
CA THR A 190 8.60 9.59 6.87
C THR A 190 7.75 8.47 7.44
N LEU A 191 6.89 7.84 6.62
CA LEU A 191 6.08 6.71 7.08
C LEU A 191 6.95 5.56 7.62
N ARG A 192 8.06 5.22 6.95
CA ARG A 192 8.97 4.16 7.42
C ARG A 192 9.74 4.53 8.69
N GLU A 193 10.21 5.77 8.78
CA GLU A 193 11.12 6.19 9.85
C GLU A 193 10.41 6.51 11.17
N THR A 194 9.12 6.84 11.12
CA THR A 194 8.39 7.39 12.27
C THR A 194 7.37 6.44 12.89
N LEU A 195 7.07 5.31 12.23
CA LEU A 195 6.19 4.30 12.82
C LEU A 195 6.92 3.45 13.86
N PRO A 196 6.24 3.04 14.94
CA PRO A 196 6.71 1.96 15.80
C PRO A 196 7.06 0.73 14.98
N ARG A 197 8.08 0.00 15.42
CA ARG A 197 8.57 -1.18 14.71
C ARG A 197 9.05 -2.28 15.63
N CYS A 198 8.91 -3.51 15.15
CA CYS A 198 9.52 -4.72 15.68
C CYS A 198 10.34 -5.36 14.55
N GLY A 199 11.66 -5.16 14.55
CA GLY A 199 12.50 -5.50 13.39
C GLY A 199 12.08 -4.71 12.14
N ASP A 200 11.86 -5.42 11.02
CA ASP A 200 11.39 -4.86 9.74
C ASP A 200 9.86 -4.76 9.62
N LEU A 201 9.12 -5.05 10.71
CA LEU A 201 7.68 -4.84 10.81
C LEU A 201 7.38 -3.47 11.41
N SER A 202 6.94 -2.52 10.59
CA SER A 202 6.36 -1.26 11.02
C SER A 202 4.88 -1.43 11.35
N VAL A 203 4.38 -0.71 12.35
CA VAL A 203 3.02 -0.84 12.86
C VAL A 203 2.34 0.52 12.95
N LEU A 204 1.20 0.66 12.28
CA LEU A 204 0.29 1.80 12.45
C LEU A 204 -0.92 1.36 13.28
N SER A 205 -0.98 1.80 14.53
CA SER A 205 -2.07 1.53 15.47
C SER A 205 -2.80 2.81 15.92
N TRP A 206 -3.84 2.63 16.72
CA TRP A 206 -4.57 3.70 17.39
C TRP A 206 -3.95 4.02 18.75
N ARG A 207 -3.94 5.29 19.17
CA ARG A 207 -3.65 5.62 20.58
C ARG A 207 -4.80 5.15 21.48
N ARG A 208 -4.49 4.90 22.75
CA ARG A 208 -5.48 4.65 23.79
C ARG A 208 -6.38 5.87 23.97
N GLY A 209 -7.66 5.64 24.19
CA GLY A 209 -8.66 6.69 24.37
C GLY A 209 -9.67 6.74 23.23
N GLU A 210 -10.33 7.88 23.06
CA GLU A 210 -11.33 8.06 22.02
C GLU A 210 -10.68 8.03 20.62
N PRO A 211 -11.17 7.20 19.69
CA PRO A 211 -10.70 7.20 18.32
C PRO A 211 -11.06 8.50 17.60
N VAL A 212 -10.15 8.97 16.74
CA VAL A 212 -10.42 10.13 15.89
C VAL A 212 -11.01 9.71 14.53
N PRO A 213 -11.91 10.50 13.93
CA PRO A 213 -12.38 10.24 12.58
C PRO A 213 -11.25 10.38 11.55
N VAL A 214 -10.99 9.31 10.80
CA VAL A 214 -10.05 9.34 9.66
C VAL A 214 -10.84 9.56 8.37
N SER A 215 -10.45 10.58 7.60
CA SER A 215 -11.06 10.89 6.30
C SER A 215 -10.65 9.86 5.25
N ASP A 216 -11.46 9.75 4.18
CA ASP A 216 -11.12 8.88 3.05
C ASP A 216 -9.80 9.29 2.38
N ASP A 217 -9.51 10.60 2.32
CA ASP A 217 -8.28 11.11 1.69
C ASP A 217 -7.04 10.83 2.55
N ALA A 218 -7.16 10.90 3.88
CA ALA A 218 -6.07 10.51 4.78
C ALA A 218 -5.77 9.01 4.66
N ALA A 219 -6.81 8.16 4.60
CA ALA A 219 -6.64 6.73 4.40
C ALA A 219 -6.00 6.41 3.03
N ARG A 220 -6.45 7.05 1.94
CA ARG A 220 -5.85 6.91 0.61
C ARG A 220 -4.38 7.35 0.60
N SER A 221 -4.09 8.53 1.13
CA SER A 221 -2.73 9.07 1.22
C SER A 221 -1.78 8.13 1.96
N LEU A 222 -2.24 7.50 3.05
CA LEU A 222 -1.49 6.45 3.74
C LEU A 222 -1.24 5.23 2.85
N PHE A 223 -2.27 4.64 2.27
CA PHE A 223 -2.11 3.40 1.48
C PHE A 223 -1.27 3.63 0.23
N ASP A 224 -1.42 4.78 -0.43
CA ASP A 224 -0.58 5.16 -1.56
C ASP A 224 0.90 5.25 -1.14
N ALA A 225 1.19 5.87 0.01
CA ALA A 225 2.54 5.93 0.54
C ALA A 225 3.06 4.55 0.98
N ALA A 226 2.20 3.73 1.56
CA ALA A 226 2.55 2.39 2.02
C ALA A 226 2.92 1.46 0.85
N VAL A 227 2.13 1.48 -0.22
CA VAL A 227 2.35 0.67 -1.43
C VAL A 227 3.69 1.01 -2.10
N ARG A 228 4.17 2.25 -1.99
CA ARG A 228 5.49 2.64 -2.51
C ARG A 228 6.63 2.38 -1.53
N GLY A 229 6.36 2.42 -0.23
CA GLY A 229 7.40 2.35 0.80
C GLY A 229 7.72 0.94 1.31
N PHE A 230 6.82 -0.02 1.17
CA PHE A 230 6.94 -1.35 1.76
C PHE A 230 6.94 -2.45 0.69
N ASP A 231 7.36 -3.65 1.07
CA ASP A 231 7.27 -4.84 0.22
C ASP A 231 5.92 -5.56 0.42
N LEU A 232 5.37 -5.46 1.63
CA LEU A 232 4.09 -6.03 2.03
C LEU A 232 3.33 -5.07 2.95
N VAL A 233 2.06 -4.80 2.64
CA VAL A 233 1.13 -4.05 3.50
C VAL A 233 0.04 -5.00 3.96
N ILE A 234 -0.07 -5.20 5.27
CA ILE A 234 -1.09 -6.04 5.89
C ILE A 234 -2.04 -5.14 6.65
N VAL A 235 -3.35 -5.31 6.44
CA VAL A 235 -4.37 -4.53 7.14
C VAL A 235 -5.26 -5.46 7.95
N ASP A 236 -5.31 -5.24 9.26
CA ASP A 236 -6.29 -5.88 10.15
C ASP A 236 -7.61 -5.11 10.06
N VAL A 237 -8.62 -5.72 9.43
CA VAL A 237 -9.87 -5.05 9.06
C VAL A 237 -11.03 -5.57 9.91
N PRO A 238 -11.79 -4.70 10.60
CA PRO A 238 -12.96 -5.12 11.36
C PRO A 238 -14.10 -5.56 10.43
N ARG A 239 -15.00 -6.42 10.95
CA ARG A 239 -16.17 -6.92 10.19
C ARG A 239 -17.07 -5.83 9.63
N TYR A 240 -17.12 -4.69 10.31
CA TYR A 240 -17.81 -3.48 9.86
C TYR A 240 -16.75 -2.46 9.47
N PRO A 241 -16.23 -2.53 8.23
CA PRO A 241 -15.14 -1.68 7.83
C PRO A 241 -15.60 -0.22 7.80
N GLY A 242 -14.94 0.63 8.58
CA GLY A 242 -15.05 2.09 8.48
C GLY A 242 -14.38 2.63 7.21
N ASN A 243 -14.03 3.92 7.20
CA ASN A 243 -13.35 4.53 6.05
C ASN A 243 -12.01 3.85 5.74
N VAL A 244 -11.17 3.66 6.77
CA VAL A 244 -9.86 3.00 6.66
C VAL A 244 -10.01 1.57 6.12
N GLY A 245 -10.85 0.75 6.75
CA GLY A 245 -11.05 -0.63 6.33
C GLY A 245 -11.62 -0.74 4.91
N ARG A 246 -12.51 0.16 4.50
CA ARG A 246 -13.03 0.17 3.11
C ARG A 246 -11.99 0.61 2.10
N ALA A 247 -11.11 1.55 2.45
CA ALA A 247 -10.00 1.94 1.59
C ALA A 247 -9.03 0.75 1.40
N ALA A 248 -8.65 0.09 2.49
CA ALA A 248 -7.80 -1.09 2.48
C ALA A 248 -8.37 -2.22 1.63
N LEU A 249 -9.64 -2.57 1.82
CA LEU A 249 -10.29 -3.64 1.06
C LEU A 249 -10.32 -3.38 -0.45
N ARG A 250 -10.43 -2.11 -0.87
CA ARG A 250 -10.40 -1.72 -2.29
C ARG A 250 -9.01 -1.76 -2.91
N SER A 251 -7.97 -1.60 -2.11
CA SER A 251 -6.58 -1.63 -2.56
C SER A 251 -5.92 -2.99 -2.35
N ALA A 252 -6.62 -3.96 -1.76
CA ALA A 252 -6.06 -5.27 -1.44
C ALA A 252 -5.95 -6.16 -2.69
N ASP A 253 -4.78 -6.75 -2.90
CA ASP A 253 -4.56 -7.81 -3.89
C ASP A 253 -5.22 -9.11 -3.45
N VAL A 254 -5.27 -9.34 -2.13
CA VAL A 254 -5.94 -10.49 -1.53
C VAL A 254 -6.55 -10.13 -0.17
N THR A 255 -7.71 -10.69 0.11
CA THR A 255 -8.39 -10.58 1.41
C THR A 255 -8.58 -11.95 2.03
N PHE A 256 -7.96 -12.19 3.18
CA PHE A 256 -8.16 -13.39 3.97
C PHE A 256 -9.37 -13.24 4.90
N LEU A 257 -10.31 -14.17 4.75
CA LEU A 257 -11.42 -14.35 5.68
C LEU A 257 -11.08 -15.51 6.62
N LEU A 258 -10.72 -15.18 7.86
CA LEU A 258 -10.41 -16.15 8.90
C LEU A 258 -11.68 -16.73 9.51
N VAL A 259 -11.83 -18.04 9.41
CA VAL A 259 -13.00 -18.79 9.87
C VAL A 259 -12.55 -19.89 10.84
N PRO A 260 -12.81 -19.75 12.16
CA PRO A 260 -12.73 -20.88 13.07
C PRO A 260 -13.62 -22.02 12.58
N ALA A 261 -13.16 -23.27 12.67
CA ALA A 261 -13.90 -24.45 12.25
C ALA A 261 -15.09 -24.74 13.20
N GLU A 262 -16.09 -23.87 13.16
CA GLU A 262 -17.28 -23.86 14.00
C GLU A 262 -18.48 -23.50 13.12
N VAL A 263 -19.58 -24.24 13.21
CA VAL A 263 -20.77 -24.02 12.37
C VAL A 263 -21.25 -22.56 12.40
N ARG A 264 -21.30 -21.94 13.59
CA ARG A 264 -21.73 -20.53 13.72
C ARG A 264 -20.75 -19.55 13.05
N ALA A 265 -19.46 -19.83 13.09
CA ALA A 265 -18.45 -19.01 12.45
C ALA A 265 -18.52 -19.16 10.91
N THR A 266 -18.82 -20.36 10.41
CA THR A 266 -19.06 -20.61 8.99
C THR A 266 -20.31 -19.87 8.50
N VAL A 267 -21.44 -19.94 9.22
CA VAL A 267 -22.65 -19.20 8.84
C VAL A 267 -22.42 -17.68 8.87
N ALA A 268 -21.67 -17.17 9.85
CA ALA A 268 -21.31 -15.75 9.90
C ALA A 268 -20.36 -15.35 8.74
N ALA A 269 -19.46 -16.25 8.34
CA ALA A 269 -18.53 -16.04 7.23
C ALA A 269 -19.27 -15.89 5.89
N ASP A 270 -20.35 -16.63 5.66
CA ASP A 270 -21.12 -16.57 4.41
C ASP A 270 -21.66 -15.15 4.12
N GLY A 271 -22.41 -14.58 5.07
CA GLY A 271 -22.92 -13.22 4.95
C GLY A 271 -21.81 -12.16 4.85
N LEU A 272 -20.71 -12.36 5.58
CA LEU A 272 -19.56 -11.45 5.53
C LEU A 272 -18.80 -11.55 4.19
N ALA A 273 -18.63 -12.74 3.65
CA ALA A 273 -17.97 -12.97 2.36
C ALA A 273 -18.71 -12.24 1.23
N ALA A 274 -20.05 -12.31 1.21
CA ALA A 274 -20.87 -11.56 0.26
C ALA A 274 -20.66 -10.03 0.38
N ALA A 275 -20.40 -9.53 1.60
CA ALA A 275 -20.09 -8.12 1.82
C ALA A 275 -18.67 -7.74 1.38
N LEU A 276 -17.67 -8.58 1.66
CA LEU A 276 -16.28 -8.35 1.29
C LEU A 276 -16.06 -8.36 -0.23
N ARG A 277 -16.72 -9.28 -0.95
CA ARG A 277 -16.65 -9.36 -2.43
C ARG A 277 -17.15 -8.10 -3.15
N ARG A 278 -17.86 -7.19 -2.48
CA ARG A 278 -18.23 -5.88 -3.04
C ARG A 278 -17.08 -4.87 -3.08
N HIS A 279 -16.02 -5.14 -2.32
CA HIS A 279 -14.88 -4.24 -2.15
C HIS A 279 -13.56 -4.88 -2.54
N SER A 280 -13.45 -6.20 -2.46
CA SER A 280 -12.26 -6.97 -2.79
C SER A 280 -12.55 -7.99 -3.89
N SER A 281 -11.65 -8.08 -4.87
CA SER A 281 -11.74 -8.99 -6.02
C SER A 281 -11.33 -10.42 -5.70
N ASP A 282 -10.40 -10.61 -4.76
CA ASP A 282 -9.88 -11.91 -4.34
C ASP A 282 -10.07 -12.10 -2.83
N VAL A 283 -11.06 -12.90 -2.48
CA VAL A 283 -11.34 -13.30 -1.09
C VAL A 283 -11.01 -14.77 -0.93
N ARG A 284 -10.13 -15.11 0.01
CA ARG A 284 -9.73 -16.50 0.28
C ARG A 284 -9.96 -16.87 1.73
N LEU A 285 -10.31 -18.13 1.96
CA LEU A 285 -10.58 -18.67 3.30
C LEU A 285 -9.29 -19.09 3.98
N VAL A 286 -9.14 -18.68 5.23
CA VAL A 286 -8.20 -19.27 6.17
C VAL A 286 -9.00 -19.97 7.26
N VAL A 287 -8.84 -21.28 7.40
CA VAL A 287 -9.59 -22.05 8.40
C VAL A 287 -8.74 -22.33 9.62
N GLN A 288 -9.22 -21.94 10.81
CA GLN A 288 -8.56 -22.27 12.07
C GLN A 288 -9.22 -23.50 12.70
N GLY A 289 -8.49 -24.61 12.72
CA GLY A 289 -8.90 -25.86 13.35
C GLY A 289 -8.12 -26.18 14.63
N PRO A 290 -8.25 -27.41 15.16
CA PRO A 290 -9.33 -28.35 14.88
C PRO A 290 -10.67 -27.87 15.48
N ALA A 291 -11.78 -28.29 14.88
CA ALA A 291 -13.11 -28.05 15.39
C ALA A 291 -13.39 -28.89 16.65
N PRO A 292 -13.94 -28.32 17.74
CA PRO A 292 -14.45 -29.12 18.85
C PRO A 292 -15.52 -30.14 18.43
N GLY A 293 -16.26 -29.84 17.36
CA GLY A 293 -17.34 -30.67 16.81
C GLY A 293 -16.99 -31.46 15.55
N GLY A 294 -15.70 -31.58 15.19
CA GLY A 294 -15.27 -32.38 14.03
C GLY A 294 -15.54 -31.79 12.64
N LEU A 295 -15.94 -30.51 12.56
CA LEU A 295 -16.08 -29.80 11.28
C LEU A 295 -14.70 -29.67 10.60
N THR A 296 -14.59 -30.19 9.38
CA THR A 296 -13.33 -30.20 8.62
C THR A 296 -13.15 -28.91 7.83
N THR A 297 -11.89 -28.59 7.50
CA THR A 297 -11.56 -27.50 6.57
C THR A 297 -12.31 -27.61 5.25
N ASP A 298 -12.32 -28.81 4.64
CA ASP A 298 -13.00 -29.04 3.36
C ASP A 298 -14.51 -28.78 3.45
N ALA A 299 -15.15 -29.14 4.56
CA ALA A 299 -16.57 -28.87 4.77
C ALA A 299 -16.85 -27.36 4.87
N VAL A 300 -15.96 -26.59 5.51
CA VAL A 300 -16.07 -25.12 5.57
C VAL A 300 -15.88 -24.50 4.19
N VAL A 301 -14.84 -24.93 3.46
CA VAL A 301 -14.54 -24.44 2.11
C VAL A 301 -15.68 -24.74 1.15
N HIS A 302 -16.20 -25.97 1.18
CA HIS A 302 -17.34 -26.38 0.36
C HIS A 302 -18.61 -25.59 0.70
N ALA A 303 -18.88 -25.33 1.98
CA ALA A 303 -20.08 -24.60 2.40
C ALA A 303 -20.05 -23.12 1.99
N LEU A 304 -18.88 -22.51 1.92
CA LEU A 304 -18.70 -21.07 1.63
C LEU A 304 -18.41 -20.76 0.15
N ASP A 305 -18.11 -21.80 -0.64
CA ASP A 305 -17.79 -21.71 -2.07
C ASP A 305 -16.76 -20.59 -2.37
N LEU A 306 -15.64 -20.67 -1.65
CA LEU A 306 -14.54 -19.70 -1.73
C LEU A 306 -13.20 -20.43 -1.88
N PRO A 307 -12.24 -19.86 -2.62
CA PRO A 307 -10.87 -20.37 -2.65
C PRO A 307 -10.29 -20.48 -1.24
N SER A 308 -9.55 -21.55 -0.96
CA SER A 308 -8.82 -21.69 0.30
C SER A 308 -7.40 -21.14 0.17
N ALA A 309 -6.96 -20.38 1.16
CA ALA A 309 -5.55 -20.03 1.38
C ALA A 309 -4.86 -21.00 2.37
N GLY A 310 -5.58 -22.03 2.83
CA GLY A 310 -5.10 -23.07 3.73
C GLY A 310 -5.75 -23.05 5.12
N SER A 311 -5.17 -23.81 6.03
CA SER A 311 -5.64 -23.95 7.41
C SER A 311 -4.50 -24.11 8.39
N PHE A 312 -4.72 -23.70 9.64
CA PHE A 312 -3.76 -23.88 10.72
C PHE A 312 -4.46 -24.30 12.02
N GLU A 313 -3.69 -24.93 12.91
CA GLU A 313 -4.19 -25.37 14.21
C GLU A 313 -4.08 -24.28 15.28
N ARG A 314 -5.01 -24.31 16.24
CA ARG A 314 -4.96 -23.46 17.45
C ARG A 314 -3.69 -23.75 18.25
N ASP A 315 -2.91 -22.71 18.49
CA ASP A 315 -1.75 -22.78 19.35
C ASP A 315 -2.07 -22.26 20.76
N ARG A 316 -1.92 -23.14 21.75
CA ARG A 316 -2.24 -22.87 23.16
C ARG A 316 -1.31 -21.85 23.81
N ARG A 317 -0.16 -21.54 23.19
CA ARG A 317 0.81 -20.57 23.70
C ARG A 317 0.40 -19.13 23.38
N LEU A 318 -0.39 -18.92 22.32
CA LEU A 318 -0.71 -17.59 21.82
C LEU A 318 -1.47 -16.71 22.83
N PRO A 319 -2.50 -17.19 23.56
CA PRO A 319 -3.23 -16.33 24.49
C PRO A 319 -2.33 -15.67 25.54
N ALA A 320 -1.48 -16.45 26.22
CA ALA A 320 -0.54 -15.91 27.21
C ALA A 320 0.49 -14.98 26.57
N ALA A 321 1.02 -15.35 25.39
CA ALA A 321 1.98 -14.50 24.68
C ALA A 321 1.39 -13.16 24.26
N ILE A 322 0.10 -13.11 23.88
CA ILE A 322 -0.61 -11.87 23.53
C ILE A 322 -0.73 -10.96 24.76
N ASP A 323 -1.13 -11.51 25.91
CA ASP A 323 -1.28 -10.75 27.16
C ASP A 323 0.05 -10.18 27.66
N GLU A 324 1.17 -10.84 27.32
CA GLU A 324 2.54 -10.43 27.70
C GLU A 324 3.24 -9.58 26.62
N GLY A 325 2.58 -9.25 25.50
CA GLY A 325 3.19 -8.56 24.35
C GLY A 325 4.30 -9.35 23.65
N GLY A 326 4.36 -10.67 23.89
CA GLY A 326 5.38 -11.59 23.42
C GLY A 326 5.02 -12.35 22.15
N LEU A 327 4.09 -11.85 21.32
CA LEU A 327 3.63 -12.55 20.12
C LEU A 327 4.78 -12.82 19.13
N GLU A 328 5.74 -11.89 19.01
CA GLU A 328 6.96 -12.07 18.19
C GLU A 328 7.68 -13.38 18.54
N ARG A 329 7.87 -13.64 19.83
CA ARG A 329 8.54 -14.86 20.32
C ARG A 329 7.70 -16.10 20.08
N ALA A 330 6.38 -16.01 20.29
CA ALA A 330 5.47 -17.14 20.11
C ALA A 330 5.36 -17.58 18.64
N CYS A 331 5.39 -16.61 17.72
CA CYS A 331 5.30 -16.84 16.27
C CYS A 331 6.60 -17.29 15.61
N ARG A 332 7.69 -17.56 16.35
CA ARG A 332 8.93 -18.11 15.76
C ARG A 332 8.78 -19.55 15.25
N ARG A 333 7.85 -20.32 15.80
CA ARG A 333 7.61 -21.74 15.49
C ARG A 333 6.16 -22.10 15.79
N GLY A 334 5.67 -23.17 15.19
CA GLY A 334 4.35 -23.75 15.45
C GLY A 334 3.40 -23.57 14.27
N PRO A 335 2.15 -24.05 14.42
CA PRO A 335 1.22 -24.17 13.29
C PRO A 335 0.92 -22.84 12.58
N LEU A 336 0.79 -21.75 13.33
CA LEU A 336 0.56 -20.42 12.76
C LEU A 336 1.79 -19.91 12.00
N ALA A 337 3.00 -20.12 12.54
CA ALA A 337 4.24 -19.69 11.90
C ALA A 337 4.50 -20.44 10.58
N GLU A 338 4.24 -21.75 10.57
CA GLU A 338 4.33 -22.60 9.39
C GLU A 338 3.32 -22.17 8.32
N PHE A 339 2.07 -21.92 8.73
CA PHE A 339 1.03 -21.39 7.85
C PHE A 339 1.42 -20.06 7.23
N CYS A 340 1.86 -19.08 8.04
CA CYS A 340 2.29 -17.77 7.54
C CYS A 340 3.44 -17.90 6.53
N THR A 341 4.43 -18.75 6.80
CA THR A 341 5.56 -18.98 5.89
C THR A 341 5.09 -19.55 4.54
N GLY A 342 4.19 -20.55 4.56
CA GLY A 342 3.65 -21.14 3.33
C GLY A 342 2.85 -20.12 2.51
N VAL A 343 1.95 -19.37 3.17
CA VAL A 343 1.15 -18.34 2.50
C VAL A 343 2.00 -17.25 1.86
N LEU A 344 3.04 -16.78 2.55
CA LEU A 344 3.94 -15.76 2.01
C LEU A 344 4.72 -16.27 0.78
N ALA A 345 5.12 -17.55 0.77
CA ALA A 345 5.77 -18.15 -0.39
C ALA A 345 4.84 -18.21 -1.61
N ASP A 346 3.54 -18.48 -1.40
CA ASP A 346 2.54 -18.52 -2.48
C ASP A 346 2.22 -17.13 -3.07
N LEU A 347 2.44 -16.06 -2.31
CA LEU A 347 2.21 -14.68 -2.77
C LEU A 347 3.33 -14.15 -3.69
N ALA A 348 4.40 -14.92 -3.92
CA ALA A 348 5.52 -14.57 -4.81
C ALA A 348 6.14 -13.18 -4.54
N LEU A 349 6.18 -12.77 -3.26
CA LEU A 349 6.70 -11.49 -2.82
C LEU A 349 8.19 -11.36 -3.22
N GLN A 350 8.56 -10.23 -3.85
CA GLN A 350 9.94 -9.95 -4.24
C GLN A 350 10.58 -9.03 -3.18
N PRO A 351 11.66 -9.45 -2.49
CA PRO A 351 12.39 -8.59 -1.57
C PRO A 351 13.03 -7.40 -2.29
N TYR A 352 13.00 -6.22 -1.67
CA TYR A 352 13.64 -5.01 -2.19
C TYR A 352 15.14 -5.17 -2.47
N ALA A 353 15.83 -6.04 -1.74
CA ALA A 353 17.28 -6.22 -1.81
C ALA A 353 17.80 -6.74 -3.18
N TYR A 354 16.95 -7.24 -4.07
CA TYR A 354 17.40 -7.82 -5.34
C TYR A 354 17.78 -6.78 -6.43
N ARG A 355 17.74 -5.46 -6.16
CA ARG A 355 18.06 -4.44 -7.20
C ARG A 355 19.34 -3.64 -6.98
N GLU A 356 20.01 -3.77 -5.84
CA GLU A 356 21.33 -3.13 -5.65
C GLU A 356 22.48 -3.95 -6.23
N GLU A 357 22.37 -5.29 -6.28
CA GLU A 357 23.45 -6.16 -6.82
C GLU A 357 23.43 -6.34 -8.35
N ALA A 358 22.39 -5.88 -9.05
CA ALA A 358 22.30 -5.98 -10.52
C ALA A 358 22.93 -4.79 -11.27
N ALA A 359 23.55 -3.84 -10.56
CA ALA A 359 24.16 -2.64 -11.13
C ALA A 359 25.65 -2.47 -10.76
N ALA A 360 26.38 -3.57 -10.54
CA ALA A 360 27.83 -3.58 -10.33
C ALA A 360 28.59 -4.06 -11.57
#